data_AF-A0A3D0QAH3-F1
#
_entry.id   AF-A0A3D0QAH3-F1
#
_cell.length_a   1.000
_cell.length_b   1.000
_cell.length_c   1.000
_cell.angle_alpha   90.00
_cell.angle_beta   90.00
_cell.angle_gamma   90.00
#
_symmetry.space_group_name_H-M   'P 1'
#
loop_
_entity.id
_entity.type
_entity.pdbx_description
1 polymer ?
#
loop_
_entity_poly.entity_id
_entity_poly.type
_entity_poly.pdbx_seq_one_letter_code
_entity_poly.pdbx_strand_id
1 'polypeptide(L)'
;MAPASEDIDQTSAILTAQRGSEPGRREAVEHIIAAHWKPLYKYLRFRHDRSPEDARALMAKYLEDVLKPGFFLRYDSHAGPLRNFLRKEIDRSAVQWSGKQSTSFPFPVDYASAEEEYQSEVRFSGLAADEYYESEWVRNLFALAVGVLQSTL
;
A
#
# COMPACT_ATOMS: atom_id res chain seq x y z
N MET A 1 14.79 29.11 -5.53
CA MET A 1 13.33 29.09 -5.33
C MET A 1 12.89 27.64 -5.51
N ALA A 2 13.00 26.85 -4.44
CA ALA A 2 12.49 25.48 -4.41
C ALA A 2 10.98 25.57 -4.14
N PRO A 3 10.11 24.86 -4.87
CA PRO A 3 8.70 24.84 -4.52
C PRO A 3 8.57 24.25 -3.11
N ALA A 4 7.77 24.91 -2.28
CA ALA A 4 7.42 24.44 -0.96
C ALA A 4 6.96 22.98 -1.06
N SER A 5 7.61 22.11 -0.30
CA SER A 5 7.10 20.78 0.00
C SER A 5 5.78 21.00 0.74
N GLU A 6 4.69 21.09 -0.02
CA GLU A 6 3.35 21.07 0.51
C GLU A 6 3.26 19.75 1.28
N ASP A 7 3.06 19.83 2.60
CA ASP A 7 2.72 18.68 3.42
C ASP A 7 1.45 18.08 2.80
N ILE A 8 1.64 17.08 1.94
CA ILE A 8 0.53 16.36 1.33
C ILE A 8 -0.10 15.58 2.47
N ASP A 9 -1.09 16.17 3.12
CA ASP A 9 -1.96 15.43 4.00
C ASP A 9 -2.64 14.31 3.19
N GLN A 10 -2.98 13.19 3.84
CA GLN A 10 -3.54 12.03 3.14
C GLN A 10 -4.82 12.40 2.36
N THR A 11 -5.56 13.40 2.81
CA THR A 11 -6.78 13.91 2.18
C THR A 11 -6.48 14.59 0.83
N SER A 12 -5.48 15.47 0.80
CA SER A 12 -4.98 16.16 -0.40
C SER A 12 -4.37 15.17 -1.39
N ALA A 13 -3.63 14.16 -0.89
CA ALA A 13 -3.10 13.08 -1.72
C ALA A 13 -4.22 12.35 -2.47
N ILE A 14 -5.31 12.02 -1.77
CA ILE A 14 -6.44 11.30 -2.36
C ILE A 14 -7.14 12.15 -3.42
N LEU A 15 -7.41 13.42 -3.13
CA LEU A 15 -8.04 14.33 -4.09
C LEU A 15 -7.18 14.50 -5.36
N THR A 16 -5.86 14.64 -5.17
CA THR A 16 -4.90 14.73 -6.27
C THR A 16 -4.82 13.42 -7.06
N ALA A 17 -4.87 12.27 -6.39
CA ALA A 17 -4.92 10.96 -7.05
C ALA A 17 -6.21 10.74 -7.88
N GLN A 18 -7.33 11.36 -7.46
CA GLN A 18 -8.62 11.27 -8.15
C GLN A 18 -8.75 12.25 -9.33
N ARG A 19 -8.32 13.50 -9.15
CA ARG A 19 -8.66 14.61 -10.05
C ARG A 19 -7.45 15.37 -10.60
N GLY A 20 -6.25 15.09 -10.11
CA GLY A 20 -5.03 15.74 -10.55
C GLY A 20 -4.64 15.33 -11.97
N SER A 21 -3.82 16.16 -12.60
CA SER A 21 -3.14 15.85 -13.85
C SER A 21 -1.76 15.24 -13.59
N GLU A 22 -1.20 14.58 -14.59
CA GLU A 22 0.21 14.17 -14.57
C GLU A 22 1.13 15.41 -14.56
N PRO A 23 2.30 15.37 -13.87
CA PRO A 23 2.82 14.26 -13.07
C PRO A 23 2.29 14.21 -11.62
N GLY A 24 1.65 15.27 -11.13
CA GLY A 24 1.25 15.38 -9.71
C GLY A 24 0.28 14.29 -9.24
N ARG A 25 -0.61 13.80 -10.12
CA ARG A 25 -1.46 12.63 -9.82
C ARG A 25 -0.61 11.41 -9.46
N ARG A 26 0.44 11.14 -10.23
CA ARG A 26 1.31 9.99 -10.02
C ARG A 26 2.07 10.10 -8.71
N GLU A 27 2.63 11.26 -8.41
CA GLU A 27 3.33 11.53 -7.14
C GLU A 27 2.41 11.31 -5.93
N ALA A 28 1.16 11.78 -6.02
CA ALA A 28 0.16 11.56 -4.98
C ALA A 28 -0.17 10.06 -4.78
N VAL A 29 -0.29 9.30 -5.86
CA VAL A 29 -0.51 7.85 -5.78
C VAL A 29 0.71 7.14 -5.20
N GLU A 30 1.93 7.52 -5.59
CA GLU A 30 3.17 6.96 -5.05
C GLU A 30 3.29 7.22 -3.54
N HIS A 31 2.90 8.41 -3.07
CA HIS A 31 2.83 8.74 -1.65
C HIS A 31 1.84 7.83 -0.90
N ILE A 32 0.65 7.60 -1.46
CA ILE A 32 -0.33 6.66 -0.89
C ILE A 32 0.26 5.24 -0.86
N ILE A 33 0.85 4.77 -1.96
CA ILE A 33 1.44 3.43 -2.04
C ILE A 33 2.52 3.26 -0.97
N ALA A 34 3.41 4.24 -0.77
CA ALA A 34 4.48 4.18 0.22
C ALA A 34 3.97 3.85 1.64
N ALA A 35 2.83 4.43 2.03
CA ALA A 35 2.22 4.20 3.35
C ALA A 35 1.49 2.85 3.46
N HIS A 36 1.01 2.29 2.36
CA HIS A 36 0.08 1.15 2.37
C HIS A 36 0.65 -0.16 1.83
N TRP A 37 1.69 -0.14 1.00
CA TRP A 37 2.15 -1.34 0.29
C TRP A 37 2.62 -2.45 1.24
N LYS A 38 3.41 -2.10 2.27
CA LYS A 38 4.01 -3.09 3.18
C LYS A 38 2.95 -3.74 4.07
N PRO A 39 2.05 -2.98 4.74
CA PRO A 39 0.93 -3.56 5.48
C PRO A 39 0.00 -4.40 4.59
N LEU A 40 -0.30 -3.96 3.36
CA LEU A 40 -1.14 -4.72 2.42
C LEU A 40 -0.47 -6.02 1.98
N TYR A 41 0.84 -6.01 1.74
CA TYR A 41 1.61 -7.22 1.43
C TYR A 41 1.56 -8.21 2.59
N LYS A 42 1.84 -7.77 3.82
CA LYS A 42 1.76 -8.61 5.03
C LYS A 42 0.34 -9.17 5.24
N TYR A 43 -0.69 -8.34 5.05
CA TYR A 43 -2.09 -8.78 5.08
C TYR A 43 -2.39 -9.83 4.01
N LEU A 44 -1.99 -9.60 2.75
CA LEU A 44 -2.16 -10.55 1.66
C LEU A 44 -1.52 -11.91 1.98
N ARG A 45 -0.29 -11.87 2.51
CA ARG A 45 0.44 -13.07 2.94
C ARG A 45 -0.35 -13.84 3.99
N PHE A 46 -0.87 -13.15 4.99
CA PHE A 46 -1.58 -13.76 6.11
C PHE A 46 -2.97 -14.27 5.74
N ARG A 47 -3.77 -13.47 5.03
CA ARG A 47 -5.19 -13.73 4.77
C ARG A 47 -5.42 -14.83 3.73
N HIS A 48 -4.55 -14.89 2.71
CA HIS A 48 -4.71 -15.74 1.52
C HIS A 48 -3.71 -16.89 1.44
N ASP A 49 -2.80 -17.01 2.42
CA ASP A 49 -1.80 -18.10 2.55
C ASP A 49 -1.07 -18.42 1.24
N ARG A 50 -0.65 -17.38 0.51
CA ARG A 50 0.04 -17.52 -0.79
C ARG A 50 1.51 -17.90 -0.58
N SER A 51 2.19 -18.42 -1.61
CA SER A 51 3.65 -18.46 -1.56
C SER A 51 4.22 -17.04 -1.57
N PRO A 52 5.44 -16.81 -1.05
CA PRO A 52 6.12 -15.52 -1.18
C PRO A 52 6.20 -15.05 -2.64
N GLU A 53 6.44 -15.96 -3.58
CA GLU A 53 6.54 -15.67 -5.00
C GLU A 53 5.20 -15.20 -5.58
N ASP A 54 4.11 -15.90 -5.29
CA ASP A 54 2.76 -15.52 -5.73
C ASP A 54 2.33 -14.20 -5.10
N ALA A 55 2.60 -14.00 -3.81
CA ALA A 55 2.25 -12.77 -3.12
C ALA A 55 2.97 -11.56 -3.70
N ARG A 56 4.27 -11.68 -4.02
CA ARG A 56 5.05 -10.63 -4.69
C ARG A 56 4.49 -10.32 -6.08
N ALA A 57 4.24 -11.34 -6.89
CA ALA A 57 3.71 -11.16 -8.24
C ALA A 57 2.32 -10.52 -8.24
N LEU A 58 1.46 -10.92 -7.30
CA LEU A 58 0.15 -10.35 -7.12
C LEU A 58 0.24 -8.90 -6.64
N MET A 59 1.08 -8.63 -5.64
CA MET A 59 1.27 -7.28 -5.12
C MET A 59 1.80 -6.33 -6.20
N ALA A 60 2.78 -6.77 -7.00
CA ALA A 60 3.28 -6.00 -8.14
C ALA A 60 2.16 -5.65 -9.12
N LYS A 61 1.37 -6.65 -9.53
CA LYS A 61 0.20 -6.43 -10.39
C LYS A 61 -0.81 -5.47 -9.75
N TYR A 62 -1.12 -5.65 -8.48
CA TYR A 62 -2.06 -4.80 -7.75
C TYR A 62 -1.60 -3.35 -7.76
N LEU A 63 -0.32 -3.11 -7.50
CA LEU A 63 0.23 -1.75 -7.51
C LEU A 63 0.26 -1.13 -8.91
N GLU A 64 0.51 -1.92 -9.95
CA GLU A 64 0.34 -1.47 -11.35
C GLU A 64 -1.11 -1.03 -11.61
N ASP A 65 -2.09 -1.79 -11.10
CA ASP A 65 -3.51 -1.45 -11.23
C ASP A 65 -3.87 -0.19 -10.43
N VAL A 66 -3.27 0.02 -9.24
CA VAL A 66 -3.43 1.23 -8.41
C VAL A 66 -2.88 2.48 -9.10
N LEU A 67 -1.78 2.36 -9.85
CA LEU A 67 -1.18 3.49 -10.58
C LEU A 67 -2.02 3.99 -11.76
N LYS A 68 -2.92 3.15 -12.29
CA LYS A 68 -3.72 3.50 -13.47
C LYS A 68 -4.64 4.69 -13.18
N PRO A 69 -4.79 5.63 -14.15
CA PRO A 69 -5.79 6.68 -14.05
C PRO A 69 -7.18 6.09 -13.78
N GLY A 70 -7.91 6.69 -12.84
CA GLY A 70 -9.27 6.27 -12.50
C GLY A 70 -9.40 5.22 -11.40
N PHE A 71 -8.30 4.59 -10.94
CA PHE A 71 -8.37 3.62 -9.83
C PHE A 71 -9.06 4.23 -8.59
N PHE A 72 -8.63 5.43 -8.19
CA PHE A 72 -9.16 6.13 -7.02
C PHE A 72 -10.52 6.80 -7.24
N LEU A 73 -11.04 6.89 -8.47
CA LEU A 73 -12.40 7.44 -8.70
C LEU A 73 -13.50 6.58 -8.05
N ARG A 74 -13.19 5.32 -7.75
CA ARG A 74 -14.07 4.37 -7.07
C ARG A 74 -14.05 4.52 -5.54
N TYR A 75 -13.11 5.28 -4.99
CA TYR A 75 -13.00 5.52 -3.57
C TYR A 75 -13.95 6.65 -3.15
N ASP A 76 -14.79 6.36 -2.16
CA ASP A 76 -15.66 7.33 -1.50
C ASP A 76 -15.30 7.38 0.00
N SER A 77 -14.86 8.55 0.46
CA SER A 77 -14.49 8.76 1.86
C SER A 77 -15.67 8.65 2.82
N HIS A 78 -16.92 8.83 2.36
CA HIS A 78 -18.11 8.63 3.18
C HIS A 78 -18.40 7.15 3.44
N ALA A 79 -17.96 6.26 2.53
CA ALA A 79 -18.10 4.82 2.69
C ALA A 79 -17.08 4.21 3.69
N GLY A 80 -16.06 4.99 4.06
CA GLY A 80 -15.10 4.65 5.10
C GLY A 80 -13.65 5.02 4.74
N PRO A 81 -12.70 4.69 5.64
CA PRO A 81 -11.29 5.02 5.46
C PRO A 81 -10.66 4.37 4.22
N LEU A 82 -9.68 5.05 3.60
CA LEU A 82 -8.96 4.57 2.41
C LEU A 82 -8.37 3.16 2.59
N ARG A 83 -7.86 2.85 3.78
CA ARG A 83 -7.32 1.52 4.11
C ARG A 83 -8.34 0.40 3.90
N ASN A 84 -9.62 0.64 4.23
CA ASN A 84 -10.67 -0.35 4.05
C ASN A 84 -10.97 -0.57 2.57
N PHE A 85 -10.91 0.49 1.77
CA PHE A 85 -11.02 0.40 0.32
C PHE A 85 -9.86 -0.41 -0.26
N LEU A 86 -8.61 -0.07 0.07
CA LEU A 86 -7.42 -0.78 -0.44
C LEU A 86 -7.41 -2.26 -0.04
N ARG A 87 -7.77 -2.57 1.22
CA ARG A 87 -7.91 -3.94 1.72
C ARG A 87 -8.95 -4.75 0.92
N LYS A 88 -10.13 -4.17 0.70
CA LYS A 88 -11.19 -4.83 -0.11
C LYS A 88 -10.75 -5.04 -1.56
N GLU A 89 -10.01 -4.09 -2.13
CA GLU A 89 -9.50 -4.21 -3.50
C GLU A 89 -8.42 -5.28 -3.61
N ILE A 90 -7.48 -5.38 -2.66
CA ILE A 90 -6.47 -6.43 -2.70
C ILE A 90 -7.07 -7.82 -2.47
N ASP A 91 -8.09 -7.96 -1.62
CA ASP A 91 -8.85 -9.20 -1.46
C ASP A 91 -9.50 -9.63 -2.77
N ARG A 92 -10.12 -8.69 -3.48
CA ARG A 92 -10.71 -8.95 -4.80
C ARG A 92 -9.66 -9.39 -5.81
N SER A 93 -8.51 -8.71 -5.86
CA SER A 93 -7.38 -9.10 -6.72
C SER A 93 -6.84 -10.49 -6.37
N ALA A 94 -6.80 -10.86 -5.09
CA ALA A 94 -6.40 -12.19 -4.61
C ALA A 94 -7.33 -13.32 -5.04
N VAL A 95 -8.65 -13.06 -5.08
CA VAL A 95 -9.64 -14.02 -5.58
C VAL A 95 -9.56 -14.17 -7.10
N GLN A 96 -9.30 -13.08 -7.82
CA GLN A 96 -9.21 -13.08 -9.29
C GLN A 96 -7.84 -13.53 -9.83
N TRP A 97 -6.88 -13.80 -8.94
CA TRP A 97 -5.52 -14.13 -9.31
C TRP A 97 -5.44 -15.49 -10.02
N SER A 98 -4.89 -15.48 -11.24
CA SER A 98 -4.74 -16.68 -12.07
C SER A 98 -3.31 -17.24 -12.12
N GLY A 99 -2.40 -16.77 -11.25
CA GLY A 99 -0.99 -17.21 -11.26
C GLY A 99 -0.12 -16.61 -12.37
N LYS A 100 -0.63 -15.64 -13.15
CA LYS A 100 0.18 -14.99 -14.20
C LYS A 100 1.11 -13.94 -13.58
N GLN A 101 2.40 -14.25 -13.58
CA GLN A 101 3.45 -13.40 -13.05
C GLN A 101 3.43 -12.01 -13.72
N SER A 102 3.27 -10.95 -12.92
CA SER A 102 3.64 -9.63 -13.39
C SER A 102 5.14 -9.44 -13.18
N THR A 103 5.84 -9.03 -14.22
CA THR A 103 7.30 -8.87 -14.22
C THR A 103 7.73 -7.43 -13.97
N SER A 104 6.81 -6.47 -13.82
CA SER A 104 7.21 -5.06 -13.80
C SER A 104 6.27 -4.16 -13.00
N PHE A 105 6.58 -4.02 -11.71
CA PHE A 105 6.19 -2.83 -10.97
C PHE A 105 7.35 -1.80 -11.03
N PRO A 106 7.11 -0.56 -11.50
CA PRO A 106 8.18 0.42 -11.73
C PRO A 106 8.79 1.01 -10.45
N PHE A 107 8.22 0.73 -9.27
CA PHE A 107 8.73 1.27 -8.02
C PHE A 107 9.53 0.20 -7.25
N PRO A 108 10.75 0.51 -6.79
CA PRO A 108 11.51 -0.38 -5.94
C PRO A 108 10.84 -0.45 -4.56
N VAL A 109 10.18 -1.57 -4.27
CA VAL A 109 9.70 -1.89 -2.92
C VAL A 109 10.47 -3.10 -2.38
N ASP A 110 10.83 -3.07 -1.10
CA ASP A 110 11.64 -4.11 -0.48
C ASP A 110 10.77 -5.27 0.03
N TYR A 111 10.37 -6.14 -0.89
CA TYR A 111 9.62 -7.35 -0.56
C TYR A 111 10.39 -8.32 0.33
N ALA A 112 11.73 -8.25 0.39
CA ALA A 112 12.53 -9.16 1.21
C ALA A 112 12.41 -8.77 2.68
N SER A 113 12.61 -7.49 3.00
CA SER A 113 12.39 -6.95 4.35
C SER A 113 10.95 -7.19 4.82
N ALA A 114 9.96 -6.96 3.95
CA ALA A 114 8.56 -7.19 4.30
C ALA A 114 8.25 -8.65 4.64
N GLU A 115 8.83 -9.61 3.91
CA GLU A 115 8.65 -11.04 4.18
C GLU A 115 9.36 -11.47 5.46
N GLU A 116 10.57 -10.97 5.73
CA GLU A 116 11.30 -11.30 6.96
C GLU A 116 10.53 -10.85 8.20
N GLU A 117 10.05 -9.60 8.20
CA GLU A 117 9.22 -9.08 9.29
C GLU A 117 7.93 -9.89 9.46
N TYR A 118 7.22 -10.18 8.35
CA TYR A 118 6.02 -11.00 8.38
C TYR A 118 6.25 -12.36 9.06
N GLN A 119 7.30 -13.08 8.67
CA GLN A 119 7.63 -14.39 9.25
C GLN A 119 7.97 -14.32 10.74
N SER A 120 8.54 -13.20 11.18
CA SER A 120 8.85 -12.95 12.59
C SER A 120 7.62 -12.60 13.43
N GLU A 121 6.67 -11.83 12.87
CA GLU A 121 5.54 -11.25 13.59
C GLU A 121 4.32 -12.18 13.64
N VAL A 122 3.99 -12.83 12.53
CA VAL A 122 2.75 -13.61 12.38
C VAL A 122 2.69 -14.78 13.38
N ARG A 123 3.85 -15.32 13.75
CA ARG A 123 3.98 -16.42 14.72
C ARG A 123 3.51 -16.05 16.13
N PHE A 124 3.47 -14.76 16.46
CA PHE A 124 3.21 -14.27 17.80
C PHE A 124 2.00 -13.33 17.90
N SER A 125 1.36 -13.01 16.78
CA SER A 125 0.30 -11.99 16.79
C SER A 125 -0.93 -12.46 17.57
N GLY A 126 -1.37 -13.71 17.39
CA GLY A 126 -2.66 -14.18 17.93
C GLY A 126 -3.87 -13.40 17.40
N LEU A 127 -3.66 -12.53 16.41
CA LEU A 127 -4.65 -11.59 15.85
C LEU A 127 -5.36 -12.21 14.65
N ALA A 128 -6.59 -11.77 14.39
CA ALA A 128 -7.22 -11.98 13.09
C ALA A 128 -6.53 -11.14 12.00
N ALA A 129 -6.68 -11.51 10.73
CA ALA A 129 -5.99 -10.85 9.63
C ALA A 129 -6.28 -9.36 9.50
N ASP A 130 -7.53 -8.95 9.74
CA ASP A 130 -7.94 -7.56 9.70
C ASP A 130 -7.28 -6.75 10.83
N GLU A 131 -7.18 -7.32 12.02
CA GLU A 131 -6.55 -6.69 13.19
C GLU A 131 -5.04 -6.58 13.02
N TYR A 132 -4.42 -7.62 12.44
CA TYR A 132 -3.00 -7.59 12.09
C TYR A 132 -2.72 -6.50 11.06
N TYR A 133 -3.53 -6.37 10.01
CA TYR A 133 -3.41 -5.30 9.02
C TYR A 133 -3.48 -3.90 9.64
N GLU A 134 -4.45 -3.67 10.51
CA GLU A 134 -4.59 -2.38 11.21
C GLU A 134 -3.36 -2.08 12.06
N SER A 135 -2.84 -3.06 12.81
CA SER A 135 -1.65 -2.90 13.63
C SER A 135 -0.38 -2.59 12.80
N GLU A 136 -0.21 -3.29 11.69
CA GLU A 136 0.92 -3.09 10.77
C GLU A 136 0.83 -1.76 10.03
N TRP A 137 -0.37 -1.31 9.68
CA TRP A 137 -0.57 -0.01 9.08
C TRP A 137 -0.15 1.11 10.03
N VAL A 138 -0.57 1.05 11.29
CA VAL A 138 -0.16 2.05 12.30
C VAL A 138 1.36 2.04 12.46
N ARG A 139 1.99 0.87 12.60
CA ARG A 139 3.46 0.75 12.72
C ARG A 139 4.19 1.35 11.54
N ASN A 140 3.76 1.04 10.31
CA ASN A 140 4.38 1.56 9.09
C ASN A 140 4.24 3.08 9.00
N LEU A 141 3.07 3.63 9.34
CA LEU A 141 2.84 5.08 9.35
C LEU A 141 3.77 5.78 10.35
N PHE A 142 3.92 5.24 11.56
CA PHE A 142 4.85 5.78 12.55
C PHE A 142 6.31 5.69 12.10
N ALA A 143 6.72 4.57 11.50
CA ALA A 143 8.08 4.41 10.99
C ALA A 143 8.41 5.45 9.91
N LEU A 144 7.47 5.70 8.99
CA LEU A 144 7.62 6.75 7.97
C LEU A 144 7.73 8.15 8.59
N ALA A 145 6.86 8.48 9.55
CA ALA A 145 6.89 9.78 10.22
C ALA A 145 8.20 10.02 10.98
N VAL A 146 8.70 9.00 11.71
CA VAL A 146 9.99 9.07 12.41
C VAL A 146 11.15 9.22 11.42
N GLY A 147 11.13 8.48 10.30
CA GLY A 147 12.16 8.58 9.26
C GLY A 147 12.24 9.99 8.67
N VAL A 148 11.10 10.63 8.40
CA VAL A 148 11.06 12.03 7.94
C VAL A 148 11.67 12.97 8.97
N LEU A 149 11.26 12.86 10.25
CA LEU A 149 11.79 13.71 11.32
C LEU A 149 13.31 13.55 11.50
N GLN A 150 13.83 12.34 11.39
CA GLN A 150 15.27 12.08 11.48
C GLN A 150 16.04 12.67 10.30
N SER A 151 15.45 12.72 9.11
CA SER A 151 16.09 13.30 7.92
C SER A 151 16.16 14.83 7.93
N THR A 152 15.34 15.47 8.78
CA THR A 152 15.26 16.94 8.91
C THR A 152 16.15 17.52 10.01
N LEU A 153 16.80 16.68 10.81
CA LEU A 153 17.76 17.06 11.86
C LEU A 153 19.20 16.96 11.35
#